data_AF-A0A8S3I3H3-F1
#
_entry.id   AF-A0A8S3I3H3-F1
#
_cell.length_a   1.000
_cell.length_b   1.000
_cell.length_c   1.000
_cell.angle_alpha   90.00
_cell.angle_beta   90.00
_cell.angle_gamma   90.00
#
_symmetry.space_group_name_H-M   'P 1'
#
loop_
_entity.id
_entity.type
_entity.pdbx_description
1 polymer ?
#
loop_
_entity_poly.entity_id
_entity_poly.type
_entity_poly.pdbx_seq_one_letter_code
_entity_poly.pdbx_strand_id
1 'polypeptide(L)'
;YDPIESKPYDPVGGFVVFFDFIINLSPMIEKCQLITCLHHVQTGLGEPSQLGVLKSELYTDPKFGEQLGTILLSTRQPVPRCPPQQALSIVIEILTTTKQNPNAPLRTNAWTKIPLFDNRNRLLSGRWKIPLKALPIQHDASFPVIATLPTVSRRNKPIDLRRLVT
;
A
#
# COMPACT_ATOMS: atom_id res chain seq x y z
N TYR A 1 -25.64 -13.85 18.18
CA TYR A 1 -24.28 -13.44 17.77
C TYR A 1 -23.70 -12.68 18.93
N ASP A 2 -22.79 -13.31 19.67
CA ASP A 2 -22.07 -12.60 20.73
C ASP A 2 -21.13 -11.58 20.08
N PRO A 3 -21.08 -10.34 20.58
CA PRO A 3 -20.10 -9.37 20.09
C PRO A 3 -18.71 -9.95 20.37
N ILE A 4 -17.92 -10.17 19.32
CA ILE A 4 -16.52 -10.56 19.45
C ILE A 4 -15.84 -9.35 20.10
N GLU A 5 -15.68 -9.41 21.42
CA GLU A 5 -14.96 -8.39 22.16
C GLU A 5 -13.53 -8.37 21.62
N SER A 6 -13.10 -7.24 21.07
CA SER A 6 -11.77 -7.11 20.49
C SER A 6 -10.74 -7.33 21.59
N LYS A 7 -10.05 -8.47 21.58
CA LYS A 7 -8.95 -8.72 22.51
C LYS A 7 -7.91 -7.60 22.38
N PRO A 8 -7.30 -7.16 23.49
CA PRO A 8 -6.21 -6.20 23.44
C PRO A 8 -5.10 -6.68 22.49
N TYR A 9 -4.47 -5.74 21.79
CA TYR A 9 -3.31 -6.03 20.93
C TYR A 9 -2.19 -6.70 21.74
N ASP A 10 -1.68 -7.84 21.28
CA ASP A 10 -0.53 -8.54 21.86
C ASP A 10 0.76 -8.15 21.12
N PRO A 11 1.67 -7.38 21.75
CA PRO A 11 2.92 -6.97 21.12
C PRO A 11 3.88 -8.13 20.85
N VAL A 12 3.79 -9.23 21.61
CA VAL A 12 4.69 -10.39 21.46
C VAL A 12 4.28 -11.20 20.23
N GLY A 13 2.99 -11.51 20.11
CA GLY A 13 2.42 -12.15 18.92
C GLY A 13 2.45 -11.26 17.67
N GLY A 14 2.33 -9.95 17.84
CA GLY A 14 2.30 -9.00 16.73
C GLY A 14 0.99 -9.08 15.94
N PHE A 15 1.07 -8.87 14.62
CA PHE A 15 -0.10 -8.91 13.74
C PHE A 15 0.26 -9.39 12.33
N VAL A 16 -0.75 -9.53 11.48
CA VAL A 16 -0.59 -9.90 10.07
C VAL A 16 -1.34 -8.89 9.21
N VAL A 17 -0.68 -8.38 8.18
CA VAL A 17 -1.31 -7.55 7.15
C VAL A 17 -1.73 -8.46 6.00
N PHE A 18 -2.99 -8.38 5.59
CA PHE A 18 -3.51 -9.10 4.44
C PHE A 18 -3.64 -8.14 3.26
N PHE A 19 -3.20 -8.58 2.09
CA PHE A 19 -3.33 -7.86 0.84
C PHE A 19 -4.25 -8.65 -0.08
N ASP A 20 -5.46 -8.12 -0.30
CA ASP A 20 -6.49 -8.80 -1.07
C ASP A 20 -6.32 -8.55 -2.57
N PHE A 21 -6.46 -7.29 -3.02
CA PHE A 21 -6.39 -6.93 -4.43
C PHE A 21 -6.01 -5.46 -4.66
N ILE A 22 -5.57 -5.17 -5.88
CA ILE A 22 -5.41 -3.80 -6.41
C ILE A 22 -6.40 -3.63 -7.56
N ILE A 23 -7.11 -2.50 -7.58
CA ILE A 23 -8.13 -2.18 -8.59
C ILE A 23 -7.85 -0.81 -9.21
N ASN A 24 -8.56 -0.51 -10.30
CA ASN A 24 -8.41 0.72 -11.08
C ASN A 24 -6.98 0.92 -11.62
N LEU A 25 -6.31 -0.18 -11.99
CA LEU A 25 -5.00 -0.12 -12.64
C LEU A 25 -5.15 0.24 -14.11
N SER A 26 -4.08 0.80 -14.70
CA SER A 26 -4.00 0.98 -16.15
C SER A 26 -4.16 -0.38 -16.84
N PRO A 27 -4.97 -0.49 -17.91
CA PRO A 27 -5.13 -1.74 -18.66
C PRO A 27 -3.85 -2.18 -19.37
N MET A 28 -2.82 -1.32 -19.42
CA MET A 28 -1.50 -1.62 -19.96
C MET A 28 -0.59 -2.37 -18.98
N ILE A 29 -0.92 -2.44 -17.69
CA ILE A 29 -0.14 -3.22 -16.72
C ILE A 29 -0.32 -4.72 -17.01
N GLU A 30 0.79 -5.46 -17.04
CA GLU A 30 0.81 -6.90 -17.32
C GLU A 30 1.10 -7.72 -16.07
N LYS A 31 2.18 -7.39 -15.37
CA LYS A 31 2.57 -8.02 -14.09
C LYS A 31 2.74 -6.97 -13.01
N CYS A 32 2.57 -7.40 -11.78
CA CYS A 32 2.80 -6.60 -10.58
C CYS A 32 3.54 -7.41 -9.52
N GLN A 33 4.34 -6.74 -8.73
CA GLN A 33 4.93 -7.26 -7.51
C GLN A 33 4.75 -6.24 -6.38
N LEU A 34 4.41 -6.73 -5.20
CA LEU A 34 4.42 -5.91 -3.99
C LEU A 34 5.76 -6.03 -3.28
N ILE A 35 6.31 -4.89 -2.88
CA ILE A 35 7.39 -4.82 -1.91
C ILE A 35 6.82 -4.12 -0.67
N THR A 36 7.04 -4.70 0.49
CA THR A 36 6.55 -4.18 1.76
C THR A 36 7.70 -4.01 2.73
N CYS A 37 7.78 -2.91 3.43
CA CYS A 37 8.79 -2.68 4.45
C CYS A 37 8.20 -1.93 5.64
N LEU A 38 8.66 -2.29 6.84
CA LEU A 38 8.37 -1.49 8.02
C LEU A 38 9.22 -0.24 7.97
N HIS A 39 8.63 0.87 8.38
CA HIS A 39 9.29 2.16 8.47
C HIS A 39 9.12 2.71 9.87
N HIS A 40 10.22 3.15 10.47
CA HIS A 40 10.21 3.92 11.70
C HIS A 40 10.76 5.32 11.44
N VAL A 41 10.14 6.35 12.01
CA VAL A 41 10.51 7.76 11.75
C VAL A 41 11.99 8.08 12.01
N GLN A 42 12.61 7.43 12.99
CA GLN A 42 14.01 7.73 13.36
C GLN A 42 15.03 6.82 12.68
N THR A 43 14.68 5.55 12.44
CA THR A 43 15.63 4.56 11.92
C THR A 43 15.42 4.26 10.44
N GLY A 44 14.41 4.85 9.81
CA GLY A 44 14.14 4.72 8.38
C GLY A 44 13.41 3.42 8.02
N LEU A 45 13.69 2.93 6.81
CA LEU A 45 13.16 1.68 6.28
C LEU A 45 13.91 0.50 6.87
N GLY A 46 13.16 -0.50 7.34
CA GLY A 46 13.69 -1.82 7.68
C GLY A 46 13.80 -2.73 6.46
N GLU A 47 14.10 -4.00 6.72
CA GLU A 47 14.25 -5.02 5.69
C GLU A 47 12.97 -5.16 4.83
N PRO A 48 13.08 -5.09 3.49
CA PRO A 48 11.94 -5.27 2.60
C PRO A 48 11.58 -6.74 2.44
N SER A 49 10.28 -7.01 2.39
CA SER A 49 9.72 -8.29 1.97
C SER A 49 9.13 -8.14 0.57
N GLN A 50 9.59 -8.99 -0.34
CA GLN A 50 9.07 -9.06 -1.71
C GLN A 50 8.02 -10.15 -1.79
N LEU A 51 6.82 -9.78 -2.24
CA LEU A 51 5.72 -10.71 -2.46
C LEU A 51 5.80 -11.28 -3.88
N GLY A 52 5.00 -12.29 -4.19
CA GLY A 52 5.00 -12.94 -5.50
C GLY A 52 4.68 -11.99 -6.65
N VAL A 53 5.19 -12.31 -7.84
CA VAL A 53 4.83 -11.60 -9.08
C VAL A 53 3.51 -12.16 -9.59
N LEU A 54 2.53 -11.28 -9.78
CA LEU A 54 1.15 -11.62 -10.12
C LEU A 54 0.73 -10.94 -11.42
N LYS A 55 -0.15 -11.58 -12.17
CA LYS A 55 -0.63 -11.08 -13.46
C LYS A 55 -1.85 -10.17 -13.27
N SER A 56 -1.96 -9.14 -14.11
CA SER A 56 -3.15 -8.31 -14.18
C SER A 56 -4.24 -8.95 -15.02
N GLU A 57 -5.46 -8.88 -14.49
CA GLU A 57 -6.69 -9.18 -15.20
C GLU A 57 -7.38 -7.87 -15.58
N LEU A 58 -8.26 -7.94 -16.58
CA LEU A 58 -9.04 -6.79 -17.03
C LEU A 58 -10.50 -7.00 -16.66
N TYR A 59 -11.16 -5.92 -16.26
CA TYR A 59 -12.62 -5.87 -16.13
C TYR A 59 -13.15 -4.59 -16.78
N THR A 60 -14.43 -4.59 -17.11
CA THR A 60 -15.13 -3.39 -17.62
C THR A 60 -15.86 -2.75 -16.46
N ASP A 61 -15.61 -1.46 -16.20
CA ASP A 61 -16.36 -0.72 -15.19
C ASP A 61 -17.83 -0.62 -15.63
N PRO A 62 -18.79 -1.15 -14.85
CA PRO A 62 -20.20 -1.15 -15.24
C PRO A 62 -20.81 0.25 -15.30
N LYS A 63 -20.21 1.26 -14.66
CA LYS A 63 -20.71 2.64 -14.61
C LYS A 63 -20.22 3.47 -15.79
N PHE A 64 -18.96 3.30 -16.17
CA PHE A 64 -18.30 4.16 -17.17
C PHE A 64 -17.96 3.44 -18.48
N GLY A 65 -18.06 2.11 -18.52
CA GLY A 65 -17.68 1.30 -19.69
C GLY A 65 -16.17 1.24 -19.95
N GLU A 66 -15.36 1.82 -19.05
CA GLU A 66 -13.91 1.84 -19.18
C GLU A 66 -13.30 0.49 -18.84
N GLN A 67 -12.28 0.08 -19.60
CA GLN A 67 -11.53 -1.14 -19.30
C GLN A 67 -10.42 -0.82 -18.29
N LEU A 68 -10.48 -1.48 -17.13
CA LEU A 68 -9.57 -1.28 -16.01
C LEU A 68 -8.85 -2.57 -15.64
N GLY A 69 -7.64 -2.43 -15.14
CA GLY A 69 -6.85 -3.54 -14.59
C GLY A 69 -7.21 -3.83 -13.13
N THR A 70 -7.17 -5.11 -12.77
CA THR A 70 -7.25 -5.60 -11.39
C THR A 70 -6.19 -6.68 -11.16
N ILE A 71 -5.70 -6.79 -9.93
CA ILE A 71 -4.72 -7.81 -9.53
C ILE A 71 -5.17 -8.43 -8.22
N LEU A 72 -5.37 -9.75 -8.22
CA LEU A 72 -5.64 -10.52 -7.02
C LEU A 72 -4.32 -10.88 -6.34
N LEU A 73 -4.09 -10.33 -5.15
CA LEU A 73 -2.87 -10.51 -4.37
C LEU A 73 -2.95 -11.74 -3.46
N SER A 74 -4.06 -11.88 -2.73
CA SER A 74 -4.33 -12.98 -1.79
C SER A 74 -3.11 -13.40 -0.94
N THR A 75 -2.36 -12.42 -0.45
CA THR A 75 -1.08 -12.64 0.25
C THR A 75 -1.09 -11.95 1.62
N ARG A 76 -0.15 -12.33 2.47
CA ARG A 76 -0.06 -11.83 3.85
C ARG A 76 1.37 -11.57 4.26
N GLN A 77 1.55 -10.52 5.06
CA GLN A 77 2.82 -10.16 5.66
C GLN A 77 2.69 -10.24 7.19
N PRO A 78 3.34 -11.21 7.85
CA PRO A 78 3.42 -11.24 9.29
C PRO A 78 4.36 -10.14 9.80
N VAL A 79 3.99 -9.54 10.93
CA VAL A 79 4.75 -8.51 11.64
C VAL A 79 4.88 -8.96 13.11
N PRO A 80 5.78 -9.94 13.39
CA PRO A 80 5.94 -10.48 14.73
C PRO A 80 6.64 -9.48 15.65
N ARG A 81 6.42 -9.60 16.97
CA ARG A 81 7.16 -8.84 18.00
C ARG A 81 7.16 -7.32 17.76
N CYS A 82 5.99 -6.75 17.43
CA CYS A 82 5.87 -5.35 17.06
C CYS A 82 5.33 -4.53 18.25
N PRO A 83 6.17 -3.74 18.95
CA PRO A 83 5.69 -2.90 20.03
C PRO A 83 4.77 -1.79 19.50
N PRO A 84 3.74 -1.40 20.28
CA PRO A 84 2.83 -0.36 19.84
C PRO A 84 3.50 1.01 19.86
N GLN A 85 3.78 1.55 18.67
CA GLN A 85 4.51 2.81 18.50
C GLN A 85 3.92 3.63 17.34
N GLN A 86 3.51 4.87 17.61
CA GLN A 86 3.01 5.82 16.61
C GLN A 86 4.01 6.13 15.48
N ALA A 87 5.30 6.00 15.75
CA ALA A 87 6.36 6.24 14.76
C ALA A 87 6.47 5.12 13.71
N LEU A 88 5.76 3.99 13.91
CA LEU A 88 5.77 2.86 12.98
C LEU A 88 4.72 3.02 11.87
N SER A 89 5.15 2.71 10.67
CA SER A 89 4.31 2.63 9.48
C SER A 89 4.73 1.44 8.65
N ILE A 90 3.84 0.93 7.81
CA ILE A 90 4.20 0.06 6.71
C ILE A 90 4.24 0.89 5.42
N VAL A 91 5.32 0.72 4.66
CA VAL A 91 5.45 1.24 3.31
C VAL A 91 5.23 0.08 2.36
N ILE A 92 4.41 0.31 1.34
CA ILE A 92 4.09 -0.65 0.29
C ILE A 92 4.47 0.01 -1.02
N GLU A 93 5.30 -0.66 -1.78
CA GLU A 93 5.73 -0.28 -3.10
C GLU A 93 5.20 -1.29 -4.11
N ILE A 94 4.76 -0.79 -5.27
CA ILE A 94 4.17 -1.58 -6.34
C ILE A 94 5.10 -1.47 -7.53
N LEU A 95 5.70 -2.61 -7.89
CA LEU A 95 6.47 -2.74 -9.11
C LEU A 95 5.58 -3.34 -10.20
N THR A 96 5.72 -2.87 -11.44
CA THR A 96 4.91 -3.35 -12.56
C THR A 96 5.73 -3.53 -13.83
N THR A 97 5.24 -4.37 -14.73
CA THR A 97 5.60 -4.36 -16.16
C THR A 97 4.40 -3.97 -16.99
N THR A 98 4.63 -3.62 -18.26
CA THR A 98 3.54 -3.30 -19.19
C THR A 98 3.39 -4.35 -20.28
N LYS A 99 2.21 -4.41 -20.90
CA LYS A 99 1.89 -5.33 -21.99
C LYS A 99 2.74 -5.10 -23.24
N GLN A 100 3.21 -3.88 -23.47
CA GLN A 100 4.14 -3.60 -24.57
C GLN A 100 5.50 -4.26 -24.36
N ASN A 101 5.94 -4.36 -23.10
CA ASN A 101 7.25 -4.89 -22.72
C ASN A 101 7.13 -5.89 -21.55
N PRO A 102 6.47 -7.05 -21.75
CA PRO A 102 6.13 -7.97 -20.65
C PRO A 102 7.34 -8.68 -20.03
N ASN A 103 8.47 -8.67 -20.74
CA ASN A 103 9.75 -9.23 -20.33
C ASN A 103 10.74 -8.18 -19.77
N ALA A 104 10.34 -6.91 -19.73
CA ALA A 104 11.15 -5.88 -19.08
C ALA A 104 11.23 -6.14 -17.57
N PRO A 105 12.29 -5.64 -16.90
CA PRO A 105 12.35 -5.68 -15.45
C PRO A 105 11.16 -4.93 -14.83
N LEU A 106 10.68 -5.44 -13.71
CA LEU A 106 9.66 -4.78 -12.88
C LEU A 106 10.18 -3.40 -12.44
N ARG A 107 9.36 -2.37 -12.63
CA ARG A 107 9.69 -0.99 -12.24
C ARG A 107 8.66 -0.44 -11.29
N THR A 108 9.13 0.36 -10.35
CA THR A 108 8.26 1.06 -9.41
C THR A 108 7.26 1.93 -10.15
N ASN A 109 5.99 1.74 -9.84
CA ASN A 109 4.88 2.45 -10.46
C ASN A 109 4.14 3.32 -9.45
N ALA A 110 3.90 2.77 -8.26
CA ALA A 110 3.18 3.45 -7.21
C ALA A 110 3.62 2.97 -5.82
N TRP A 111 3.25 3.72 -4.79
CA TRP A 111 3.53 3.39 -3.42
C TRP A 111 2.47 3.92 -2.47
N THR A 112 2.45 3.43 -1.24
CA THR A 112 1.68 4.02 -0.16
C THR A 112 2.38 3.81 1.17
N LYS A 113 2.03 4.65 2.16
CA LYS A 113 2.53 4.56 3.52
C LYS A 113 1.35 4.62 4.48
N ILE A 114 1.28 3.64 5.36
CA ILE A 114 0.13 3.42 6.23
C ILE A 114 0.66 3.42 7.67
N PRO A 115 0.16 4.30 8.55
CA PRO A 115 0.47 4.21 9.97
C PRO A 115 -0.04 2.89 10.54
N LEU A 116 0.70 2.26 11.45
CA LEU A 116 0.28 1.01 12.07
C LEU A 116 -0.51 1.23 13.35
N PHE A 117 -0.22 2.31 14.08
CA PHE A 117 -0.84 2.62 15.37
C PHE A 117 -1.48 4.01 15.36
N ASP A 118 -2.58 4.15 16.09
CA ASP A 118 -3.22 5.45 16.33
C ASP A 118 -2.50 6.28 17.40
N ASN A 119 -2.99 7.49 17.65
CA ASN A 119 -2.46 8.41 18.67
C ASN A 119 -2.58 7.89 20.12
N ARG A 120 -3.29 6.78 20.33
CA ARG A 120 -3.42 6.08 21.62
C ARG A 120 -2.63 4.77 21.64
N ASN A 121 -1.72 4.56 20.68
CA ASN A 121 -0.93 3.35 20.53
C ASN A 121 -1.77 2.08 20.33
N ARG A 122 -2.97 2.20 19.76
CA ARG A 122 -3.81 1.06 19.40
C ARG A 122 -3.53 0.68 17.96
N LEU A 123 -3.40 -0.63 17.70
CA LEU A 123 -3.22 -1.14 16.34
C LEU A 123 -4.42 -0.74 15.47
N LEU A 124 -4.15 -0.11 14.33
CA LEU A 124 -5.15 0.15 13.30
C LEU A 124 -5.50 -1.18 12.62
N SER A 125 -6.64 -1.75 13.01
CA SER A 125 -7.14 -3.03 12.51
C SER A 125 -8.41 -2.86 11.70
N GLY A 126 -8.78 -3.90 10.93
CA GLY A 126 -9.96 -3.89 10.05
C GLY A 126 -9.60 -3.91 8.57
N ARG A 127 -10.61 -3.70 7.72
CA ARG A 127 -10.46 -3.68 6.25
C ARG A 127 -10.42 -2.26 5.73
N TRP A 128 -9.46 -1.97 4.87
CA TRP A 128 -9.21 -0.62 4.38
C TRP A 128 -8.94 -0.65 2.87
N LYS A 129 -9.47 0.34 2.15
CA LYS A 129 -9.05 0.67 0.78
C LYS A 129 -8.16 1.90 0.84
N ILE A 130 -6.95 1.80 0.33
CA ILE A 130 -5.92 2.82 0.50
C ILE A 130 -5.49 3.34 -0.88
N PRO A 131 -5.46 4.65 -1.09
CA PRO A 131 -5.01 5.20 -2.36
C PRO A 131 -3.52 4.95 -2.55
N LEU A 132 -3.16 4.62 -3.78
CA LEU A 132 -1.79 4.53 -4.22
C LEU A 132 -1.33 5.90 -4.70
N LYS A 133 -0.14 6.30 -4.30
CA LYS A 133 0.54 7.51 -4.76
C LYS A 133 1.40 7.11 -5.95
N ALA A 134 1.27 7.84 -7.05
CA ALA A 134 2.26 7.78 -8.10
C ALA A 134 3.63 8.16 -7.50
N LEU A 135 4.69 7.61 -8.09
CA LEU A 135 6.01 8.19 -7.89
C LEU A 135 5.99 9.69 -8.20
N PRO A 136 6.89 10.50 -7.62
CA PRO A 136 7.03 11.88 -8.06
C PRO A 136 7.06 11.91 -9.59
N ILE A 137 6.21 12.74 -10.19
CA ILE A 137 6.14 12.91 -11.64
C ILE A 137 7.45 13.57 -12.05
N GLN A 138 8.49 12.76 -12.26
CA GLN A 138 9.70 13.14 -12.94
C GLN A 138 10.07 11.99 -13.86
N HIS A 139 9.71 12.18 -15.13
CA HIS A 139 9.92 11.22 -16.20
C HIS A 139 11.40 11.06 -16.58
N ASP A 140 12.33 11.82 -16.00
CA ASP A 140 13.74 11.81 -16.41
C ASP A 140 14.70 12.51 -15.41
N ALA A 141 14.73 12.12 -14.14
CA ALA A 141 15.72 12.66 -13.20
C ALA A 141 16.39 11.54 -12.38
N SER A 142 17.72 11.54 -12.41
CA SER A 142 18.60 10.59 -11.76
C SER A 142 18.39 10.51 -10.24
N PHE A 143 18.74 9.36 -9.67
CA PHE A 143 18.34 8.89 -8.34
C PHE A 143 18.80 9.68 -7.08
N PRO A 144 19.70 10.68 -7.05
CA PRO A 144 20.10 11.28 -5.77
C PRO A 144 19.33 12.56 -5.40
N VAL A 145 18.00 12.63 -5.57
CA VAL A 145 17.18 13.82 -5.17
C VAL A 145 15.96 13.48 -4.28
N ILE A 146 15.74 12.20 -3.94
CA ILE A 146 14.57 11.82 -3.11
C ILE A 146 14.70 12.31 -1.65
N ALA A 147 15.90 12.64 -1.18
CA ALA A 147 16.13 13.03 0.22
C ALA A 147 15.94 14.53 0.52
N THR A 148 15.65 15.40 -0.47
CA THR A 148 15.72 16.87 -0.27
C THR A 148 14.52 17.68 -0.75
N LEU A 149 13.42 17.08 -1.19
CA LEU A 149 12.28 17.87 -1.66
C LEU A 149 11.41 18.42 -0.52
N PRO A 150 11.19 19.75 -0.43
CA PRO A 150 10.27 20.35 0.52
C PRO A 150 8.82 20.07 0.11
N THR A 151 7.95 19.90 1.10
CA THR A 151 6.51 19.63 0.93
C THR A 151 5.80 20.79 0.23
N VAL A 152 5.59 20.66 -1.09
CA VAL A 152 4.73 21.59 -1.84
C VAL A 152 3.27 21.29 -1.51
N SER A 153 2.71 22.12 -0.64
CA SER A 153 1.27 22.24 -0.43
C SER A 153 0.63 22.88 -1.65
N ARG A 154 -0.19 22.15 -2.40
CA ARG A 154 -1.19 22.74 -3.30
C ARG A 154 -2.54 22.05 -3.15
N ARG A 155 -3.51 22.90 -2.79
CA ARG A 155 -4.93 22.67 -2.53
C ARG A 155 -5.59 21.82 -3.62
N ASN A 156 -6.29 20.76 -3.22
CA ASN A 156 -7.52 20.32 -3.86
C ASN A 156 -8.48 19.74 -2.80
N LYS A 157 -9.77 20.00 -3.01
CA LYS A 157 -10.88 20.06 -2.02
C LYS A 157 -11.05 18.80 -1.13
N PRO A 158 -11.57 18.96 0.09
CA PRO A 158 -11.80 17.85 1.01
C PRO A 158 -12.93 16.96 0.49
N ILE A 159 -12.67 15.66 0.38
CA ILE A 159 -13.71 14.65 0.21
C ILE A 159 -14.08 14.17 1.61
N ASP A 160 -15.38 14.33 1.91
CA ASP A 160 -16.08 14.06 3.16
C ASP A 160 -15.78 12.66 3.73
N LEU A 161 -15.19 12.61 4.93
CA LEU A 161 -14.96 11.40 5.71
C LEU A 161 -16.22 11.06 6.50
N ARG A 162 -17.17 10.36 5.85
CA ARG A 162 -18.23 9.68 6.59
C ARG A 162 -17.69 8.41 7.23
N ARG A 163 -17.50 8.54 8.54
CA ARG A 163 -17.31 7.48 9.53
C ARG A 163 -18.45 6.45 9.39
N LEU A 164 -18.13 5.19 9.11
CA LEU A 164 -19.01 4.08 9.44
C LEU A 164 -18.22 3.12 10.32
N VAL A 165 -18.62 3.11 11.59
CA VAL A 165 -18.24 2.14 12.60
C VAL A 165 -19.32 1.07 12.57
N THR A 166 -18.92 -0.18 12.40
CA THR A 166 -19.65 -1.36 12.89
C THR A 166 -18.66 -2.18 13.68
#